data_AF-A0A972T6C5-F1
#
_entry.id   AF-A0A972T6C5-F1
#
_cell.length_a   1.000
_cell.length_b   1.000
_cell.length_c   1.000
_cell.angle_alpha   90.00
_cell.angle_beta   90.00
_cell.angle_gamma   90.00
#
_symmetry.space_group_name_H-M   'P 1'
#
loop_
_entity.id
_entity.type
_entity.pdbx_description
1 polymer ?
#
loop_
_entity_poly.entity_id
_entity_poly.type
_entity_poly.pdbx_seq_one_letter_code
_entity_poly.pdbx_strand_id
1 'polypeptide(L)'
;MQTTKTNRPKIGPILLITFGLILIAATLFLLQSIENPGAPTAAPLTPVDQISRVNLTDSKLAFDNNAAIFLDVRSRPSFEIGRIKGAINIPLAELETHYSELDSQKWIIPYCT
;
A
#
# COMPACT_ATOMS: atom_id res chain seq x y z
N MET A 1 45.41 -69.50 7.22
CA MET A 1 45.05 -69.04 5.86
C MET A 1 43.54 -68.77 5.85
N GLN A 2 43.11 -67.52 5.99
CA GLN A 2 41.71 -67.11 5.82
C GLN A 2 41.70 -65.76 5.09
N THR A 3 41.13 -65.75 3.90
CA THR A 3 40.99 -64.57 3.04
C THR A 3 39.73 -63.80 3.45
N THR A 4 39.86 -62.55 3.90
CA THR A 4 38.73 -61.67 4.18
C THR A 4 38.16 -61.12 2.87
N LYS A 5 36.94 -61.57 2.52
CA LYS A 5 36.17 -61.08 1.37
C LYS A 5 35.53 -59.73 1.74
N THR A 6 36.09 -58.62 1.26
CA THR A 6 35.53 -57.28 1.47
C THR A 6 34.31 -57.06 0.57
N ASN A 7 33.10 -57.04 1.13
CA ASN A 7 31.86 -56.67 0.44
C ASN A 7 31.85 -55.16 0.17
N ARG A 8 31.94 -54.76 -1.11
CA ARG A 8 31.74 -53.37 -1.52
C ARG A 8 30.24 -53.04 -1.51
N PRO A 9 29.76 -52.08 -0.69
CA PRO A 9 28.36 -51.69 -0.71
C PRO A 9 28.01 -51.03 -2.06
N LYS A 10 26.81 -51.32 -2.59
CA LYS A 10 26.31 -50.78 -3.88
C LYS A 10 25.92 -49.30 -3.74
N ILE A 11 26.92 -48.45 -3.49
CA ILE A 11 26.78 -47.01 -3.21
C ILE A 11 26.31 -46.23 -4.46
N GLY A 12 26.69 -46.68 -5.66
CA GLY A 12 26.33 -46.04 -6.94
C GLY A 12 24.83 -45.80 -7.13
N PRO A 13 23.96 -46.83 -7.08
CA PRO A 13 22.51 -46.64 -7.25
C PRO A 13 21.87 -45.84 -6.10
N ILE A 14 22.40 -45.92 -4.88
CA ILE A 14 21.86 -45.16 -3.73
C ILE A 14 22.11 -43.66 -3.93
N LEU A 15 23.32 -43.27 -4.37
CA LEU A 15 23.65 -41.87 -4.68
C LEU A 15 22.75 -41.28 -5.76
N LEU A 16 22.40 -42.07 -6.78
CA LEU A 16 21.55 -41.67 -7.89
C LEU A 16 20.11 -41.38 -7.42
N ILE A 17 19.57 -42.24 -6.55
CA ILE A 17 18.23 -42.06 -5.98
C ILE A 17 18.19 -40.84 -5.05
N THR A 18 19.22 -40.66 -4.21
CA THR A 18 19.28 -39.49 -3.31
C THR A 18 19.40 -38.18 -4.09
N PHE A 19 20.18 -38.15 -5.16
CA PHE A 19 20.33 -36.96 -6.00
C PHE A 19 19.03 -36.62 -6.74
N GLY A 20 18.31 -37.63 -7.25
CA GLY A 20 17.00 -37.44 -7.87
C GLY A 20 15.96 -36.87 -6.90
N LEU A 21 15.90 -37.39 -5.68
CA LEU A 21 15.00 -36.89 -4.63
C LEU A 21 15.30 -35.43 -4.26
N ILE A 22 16.58 -35.05 -4.18
CA ILE A 22 17.00 -33.69 -3.88
C ILE A 22 16.58 -32.73 -5.01
N LEU A 23 16.73 -33.13 -6.28
CA LEU A 23 16.31 -32.30 -7.41
C LEU A 23 14.80 -32.09 -7.45
N ILE A 24 14.01 -33.13 -7.15
CA ILE A 24 12.54 -33.02 -7.11
C ILE A 24 12.11 -32.08 -5.97
N ALA A 25 12.71 -32.22 -4.78
CA ALA A 25 12.42 -31.36 -3.64
C ALA A 25 12.79 -29.89 -3.91
N ALA A 26 13.95 -29.64 -4.52
CA ALA A 26 14.38 -28.29 -4.91
C ALA A 26 13.44 -27.66 -5.94
N THR A 27 12.96 -28.46 -6.90
CA THR A 27 11.99 -27.99 -7.92
C THR A 27 10.66 -27.62 -7.26
N LEU A 28 10.12 -28.46 -6.37
CA LEU A 28 8.89 -28.16 -5.63
C LEU A 28 9.01 -26.90 -4.76
N PHE A 29 10.15 -26.71 -4.11
CA PHE A 29 10.42 -25.50 -3.32
C PHE A 29 10.50 -24.23 -4.19
N LEU A 30 11.08 -24.35 -5.39
CA LEU A 30 11.12 -23.23 -6.35
C LEU A 30 9.71 -22.85 -6.82
N LEU A 31 8.82 -23.83 -7.06
CA LEU A 31 7.43 -23.56 -7.47
C LEU A 31 6.63 -22.84 -6.38
N GLN A 32 6.91 -23.10 -5.10
CA GLN A 32 6.27 -22.38 -3.97
C GLN A 32 6.76 -20.93 -3.82
N SER A 33 7.96 -20.61 -4.32
CA SER A 33 8.59 -19.29 -4.16
C SER A 33 8.14 -18.25 -5.19
N ILE A 34 7.29 -18.63 -6.16
CA ILE A 34 6.76 -17.71 -7.20
C ILE A 34 5.43 -17.06 -6.76
N GLU A 35 4.84 -17.50 -5.65
CA GLU A 35 3.64 -16.86 -5.11
C GLU A 35 3.99 -15.58 -4.34
N ASN A 36 3.98 -14.50 -5.13
CA ASN A 36 3.48 -13.16 -4.80
C ASN A 36 4.49 -12.11 -4.26
N PRO A 37 5.40 -11.61 -5.11
CA PRO A 37 6.03 -10.33 -4.88
C PRO A 37 5.11 -9.22 -5.44
N GLY A 38 4.38 -8.52 -4.57
CA GLY A 38 3.84 -7.20 -4.91
C GLY A 38 2.36 -6.93 -4.66
N ALA A 39 1.71 -7.57 -3.69
CA ALA A 39 0.57 -6.87 -3.08
C ALA A 39 1.16 -5.66 -2.31
N PRO A 40 0.76 -4.41 -2.60
CA PRO A 40 1.17 -3.29 -1.77
C PRO A 40 0.74 -3.63 -0.35
N THR A 41 1.72 -3.75 0.55
CA THR A 41 1.48 -3.84 1.98
C THR A 41 0.60 -2.65 2.30
N ALA A 42 -0.69 -2.88 2.57
CA ALA A 42 -1.58 -1.83 3.04
C ALA A 42 -0.86 -1.23 4.25
N ALA A 43 -0.43 0.03 4.12
CA ALA A 43 0.20 0.73 5.21
C ALA A 43 -0.71 0.59 6.44
N PRO A 44 -0.15 0.45 7.66
CA PRO A 44 -0.95 0.42 8.87
C PRO A 44 -1.93 1.59 8.81
N LEU A 45 -3.23 1.29 8.76
CA LEU A 45 -4.26 2.32 8.80
C LEU A 45 -4.05 3.04 10.12
N THR A 46 -3.51 4.26 10.08
CA THR A 46 -3.50 5.14 11.24
C THR A 46 -4.93 5.19 11.76
N PRO A 47 -5.16 4.97 13.07
CA PRO A 47 -6.51 5.02 13.62
C PRO A 47 -7.19 6.32 13.17
N VAL A 48 -8.26 6.21 12.39
CA VAL A 48 -9.04 7.34 11.86
C VAL A 48 -9.48 8.28 12.99
N ASP A 49 -9.58 7.75 14.21
CA ASP A 49 -9.93 8.46 15.44
C ASP A 49 -8.96 9.60 15.81
N GLN A 50 -7.74 9.62 15.26
CA GLN A 50 -6.78 10.71 15.48
C GLN A 50 -7.04 11.95 14.59
N ILE A 51 -7.94 11.85 13.60
CA ILE A 51 -8.25 12.96 12.71
C ILE A 51 -9.43 13.75 13.29
N SER A 52 -9.17 14.99 13.69
CA SER A 52 -10.20 15.90 14.19
C SER A 52 -11.26 16.12 13.10
N ARG A 53 -12.50 15.72 13.38
CA ARG A 53 -13.64 15.99 12.51
C ARG A 53 -14.29 17.31 12.89
N VAL A 54 -14.75 18.04 11.89
CA VAL A 54 -15.39 19.34 12.05
C VAL A 54 -16.92 19.24 11.94
N ASN A 55 -17.62 20.02 12.74
CA ASN A 55 -19.08 20.21 12.60
C ASN A 55 -19.39 21.11 11.40
N LEU A 56 -20.45 20.79 10.65
CA LEU A 56 -20.90 21.59 9.50
C LEU A 56 -21.20 23.06 9.83
N THR A 57 -21.75 23.33 11.02
CA THR A 57 -22.06 24.71 11.45
C THR A 57 -20.79 25.52 11.66
N ASP A 58 -19.79 24.93 12.32
CA ASP A 58 -18.53 25.60 12.66
C ASP A 58 -17.69 25.84 11.40
N SER A 59 -17.62 24.86 10.50
CA SER A 59 -16.91 25.01 9.22
C SER A 59 -17.55 26.08 8.35
N LYS A 60 -18.89 26.14 8.30
CA LYS A 60 -19.61 27.18 7.57
C LYS A 60 -19.35 28.56 8.18
N LEU A 61 -19.43 28.71 9.50
CA LEU A 61 -19.18 29.99 10.17
C LEU A 61 -17.75 30.48 9.92
N ALA A 62 -16.75 29.58 10.01
CA ALA A 62 -15.36 29.93 9.73
C ALA A 62 -15.15 30.34 8.27
N PHE A 63 -15.80 29.66 7.32
CA PHE A 63 -15.74 30.01 5.90
C PHE A 63 -16.39 31.36 5.61
N ASP A 64 -17.59 31.62 6.16
CA ASP A 64 -18.30 32.88 6.00
C ASP A 64 -17.51 34.07 6.59
N ASN A 65 -16.73 33.84 7.65
CA ASN A 65 -15.82 34.81 8.26
C ASN A 65 -14.45 34.92 7.56
N ASN A 66 -14.26 34.26 6.41
CA ASN A 66 -13.00 34.21 5.66
C ASN A 66 -11.80 33.63 6.47
N ALA A 67 -12.09 32.87 7.52
CA ALA A 67 -11.11 32.21 8.39
C ALA A 67 -10.79 30.78 7.95
N ALA A 68 -11.59 30.19 7.06
CA ALA A 68 -11.41 28.84 6.54
C ALA A 68 -11.48 28.79 5.01
N ILE A 69 -10.86 27.75 4.45
CA ILE A 69 -10.95 27.36 3.04
C ILE A 69 -11.51 25.95 2.97
N PHE A 70 -12.55 25.75 2.15
CA PHE A 70 -12.96 24.43 1.73
C PHE A 70 -12.09 23.95 0.57
N LEU A 71 -11.44 22.80 0.75
CA LEU A 71 -10.57 22.18 -0.24
C LEU A 71 -11.22 20.90 -0.77
N ASP A 72 -11.62 20.90 -2.04
CA ASP A 72 -12.13 19.72 -2.72
C ASP A 72 -10.96 18.93 -3.31
N VAL A 73 -10.70 17.73 -2.79
CA VAL A 73 -9.60 16.88 -3.25
C VAL A 73 -10.01 15.87 -4.33
N ARG A 74 -11.22 15.99 -4.88
CA ARG A 74 -11.71 15.12 -5.95
C ARG A 74 -11.17 15.55 -7.31
N SER A 75 -11.48 14.73 -8.32
CA SER A 75 -11.20 15.06 -9.71
C SER A 75 -11.90 16.37 -10.13
N ARG A 76 -11.26 17.11 -11.04
CA ARG A 76 -11.82 18.34 -11.62
C ARG A 76 -13.23 18.16 -12.21
N PRO A 77 -13.53 17.09 -12.97
CA PRO A 77 -14.90 16.86 -13.45
C PRO A 77 -15.94 16.77 -12.32
N SER A 78 -15.62 16.09 -11.21
CA SER A 78 -16.52 15.98 -10.05
C SER A 78 -16.77 17.34 -9.39
N PHE A 79 -15.73 18.17 -9.30
CA PHE A 79 -15.82 19.53 -8.77
C PHE A 79 -16.68 20.45 -9.65
N GLU A 80 -16.61 20.27 -10.98
CA GLU A 80 -17.41 21.04 -11.94
C GLU A 80 -18.89 20.66 -11.93
N ILE A 81 -19.21 19.37 -11.72
CA ILE A 81 -20.60 18.88 -11.59
C ILE A 81 -21.29 19.47 -10.35
N GLY A 82 -20.57 19.56 -9.23
CA GLY A 82 -21.14 20.08 -8.00
C GLY A 82 -20.12 20.17 -6.87
N ARG A 83 -20.16 21.29 -6.13
CA ARG A 83 -19.18 21.64 -5.11
C ARG A 83 -19.72 22.70 -4.14
N ILE A 84 -19.00 22.90 -3.04
CA ILE A 84 -19.21 24.06 -2.17
C ILE A 84 -18.79 25.32 -2.94
N LYS A 85 -19.65 26.34 -2.98
CA LYS A 85 -19.35 27.61 -3.66
C LYS A 85 -18.16 28.30 -2.99
N GLY A 86 -17.15 28.65 -3.78
CA GLY A 86 -15.92 29.26 -3.28
C GLY A 86 -14.87 28.27 -2.76
N ALA A 87 -15.13 26.96 -2.83
CA ALA A 87 -14.10 25.95 -2.58
C ALA A 87 -13.00 25.99 -3.64
N ILE A 88 -11.79 25.59 -3.24
CA ILE A 88 -10.64 25.41 -4.12
C ILE A 88 -10.55 23.92 -4.48
N ASN A 89 -10.23 23.59 -5.73
CA ASN A 89 -9.99 22.20 -6.14
C ASN A 89 -8.51 21.96 -6.35
N ILE A 90 -7.96 21.02 -5.58
CA ILE A 90 -6.63 20.45 -5.82
C ILE A 90 -6.82 18.94 -5.72
N PRO A 91 -6.91 18.21 -6.85
CA PRO A 91 -7.09 16.76 -6.84
C PRO A 91 -6.04 16.08 -5.95
N LEU A 92 -6.43 14.99 -5.28
CA LEU A 92 -5.55 14.31 -4.31
C LEU A 92 -4.19 13.93 -4.89
N ALA A 93 -4.15 13.52 -6.17
CA ALA A 93 -2.90 13.18 -6.87
C ALA A 93 -1.97 14.37 -7.11
N GLU A 94 -2.49 15.59 -7.09
CA GLU A 94 -1.78 16.85 -7.32
C GLU A 94 -1.50 17.60 -6.00
N LEU A 95 -2.08 17.14 -4.88
CA LEU A 95 -2.05 17.86 -3.61
C LEU A 95 -0.64 18.05 -3.07
N GLU A 96 0.21 17.01 -3.10
CA GLU A 96 1.59 17.06 -2.61
C GLU A 96 2.45 18.13 -3.31
N THR A 97 2.12 18.46 -4.56
CA THR A 97 2.87 19.45 -5.34
C THR A 97 2.26 20.86 -5.26
N HIS A 98 0.98 20.96 -4.93
CA HIS A 98 0.22 22.21 -5.01
C HIS A 98 -0.28 22.74 -3.66
N TYR A 99 -0.10 22.00 -2.55
CA TYR A 99 -0.60 22.44 -1.23
C TYR A 99 -0.01 23.78 -0.77
N SER A 100 1.19 24.15 -1.26
CA SER A 100 1.83 25.43 -0.96
C SER A 100 1.10 26.65 -1.54
N GLU A 101 0.17 26.45 -2.47
CA GLU A 101 -0.69 27.51 -3.00
C GLU A 101 -1.81 27.91 -2.03
N LEU A 102 -2.07 27.08 -1.02
CA LEU A 102 -3.09 27.33 -0.01
C LEU A 102 -2.59 28.33 1.03
N ASP A 103 -3.50 29.20 1.49
CA ASP A 103 -3.23 30.12 2.59
C ASP A 103 -3.11 29.33 3.90
N SER A 104 -1.87 29.09 4.33
CA SER A 104 -1.54 28.39 5.58
C SER A 104 -2.06 29.09 6.85
N GLN A 105 -2.48 30.37 6.77
CA GLN A 105 -3.05 31.09 7.90
C GLN A 105 -4.55 30.82 8.07
N LYS A 106 -5.19 30.25 7.04
CA LYS A 106 -6.59 29.84 7.10
C LYS A 106 -6.70 28.39 7.47
N TRP A 107 -7.81 28.06 8.12
CA TRP A 107 -8.14 26.68 8.40
C TRP A 107 -8.51 25.95 7.11
N ILE A 108 -7.69 24.97 6.72
CA ILE A 108 -7.95 24.12 5.56
C ILE A 108 -8.90 22.99 5.97
N ILE A 109 -10.06 22.92 5.30
CA ILE A 109 -11.07 21.90 5.53
C ILE A 109 -11.19 21.05 4.25
N PRO A 110 -10.44 19.94 4.15
CA PRO A 110 -10.51 19.06 2.99
C PRO A 110 -11.79 18.24 3.01
N TYR A 111 -12.36 18.00 1.82
CA TYR A 111 -13.50 17.10 1.65
C TYR A 111 -13.40 16.31 0.34
N CYS A 112 -14.01 15.12 0.36
CA CYS A 112 -14.17 14.21 -0.78
C CYS A 112 -15.58 13.60 -0.75
N THR A 113 -15.87 12.68 -1.68
CA THR A 113 -17.13 11.91 -1.73
C THR A 113 -16.85 10.46 -1.39
#